data_AF-C7H4K8-F1
#
_entry.id   AF-C7H4K8-F1
#
_cell.length_a   1.000
_cell.length_b   1.000
_cell.length_c   1.000
_cell.angle_alpha   90.00
_cell.angle_beta   90.00
_cell.angle_gamma   90.00
#
_symmetry.space_group_name_H-M   'P 1'
#
loop_
_entity.id
_entity.type
_entity.pdbx_description
1 polymer ?
#
loop_
_entity_poly.entity_id
_entity_poly.type
_entity_poly.pdbx_seq_one_letter_code
_entity_poly.pdbx_strand_id
1 'polypeptide(L)'
;MGMRVDIVTLFPEMCQQVLDSSIIGRAAKKGYIETHCHQIRDYTLNKQKQTDDYPYGGGCGMVLYAQPIADCLRAVQKEVQEQGRPAPHIVFLTAGGQRYTEEHARRLAQYDNLTLVCGHYEGIDERVIDAFADEEISIGDYILTGGELASLVVADSVLRLKPGVLAEQKGYEEESYWDGLLEYPQYTRPEVWEGRAVPPVLLEGNHQKIDAWRGQQSRERTRLRRPELYEQWCETHPLTEIPKWKRGENVRLVKTAEQMEAAAKLFAEGRRSICAGGWVQEALDALTPEMFLPQLQQEKQEGWVCYLHYTKDVPDATVSVHHKTGQVEHLFVTESARGRGIGQKMLDFARKKLPEHEHPVLTVLNTNTRALALYRRMGWQVVGAKEKFDPAKDPLVVRPSQVLEMRYQG
;
A
#
# COMPACT_ATOMS: atom_id res chain seq x y z
N MET A 1 -22.56 -6.77 26.16
CA MET A 1 -22.21 -5.35 26.38
C MET A 1 -21.28 -4.93 25.26
N GLY A 2 -21.29 -3.67 24.86
CA GLY A 2 -20.39 -3.13 23.84
C GLY A 2 -18.91 -3.24 24.24
N MET A 3 -17.98 -2.85 23.37
CA MET A 3 -16.58 -2.64 23.78
C MET A 3 -16.49 -1.41 24.69
N ARG A 4 -15.62 -1.45 25.71
CA ARG A 4 -15.28 -0.28 26.55
C ARG A 4 -13.88 0.24 26.22
N VAL A 5 -13.76 1.56 26.08
CA VAL A 5 -12.48 2.26 25.91
C VAL A 5 -12.31 3.29 27.02
N ASP A 6 -11.20 3.20 27.74
CA ASP A 6 -10.81 4.14 28.79
C ASP A 6 -9.59 4.93 28.33
N ILE A 7 -9.62 6.27 28.42
CA ILE A 7 -8.46 7.13 28.15
C ILE A 7 -7.95 7.72 29.47
N VAL A 8 -6.71 7.41 29.84
CA VAL A 8 -6.04 7.94 31.04
C VAL A 8 -5.20 9.15 30.62
N THR A 9 -5.57 10.34 31.08
CA THR A 9 -5.01 11.61 30.58
C THR A 9 -5.04 12.73 31.62
N LEU A 10 -4.25 13.78 31.36
CA LEU A 10 -4.34 15.06 32.05
C LEU A 10 -5.50 15.94 31.55
N PHE A 11 -6.07 15.66 30.37
CA PHE A 11 -7.07 16.49 29.69
C PHE A 11 -8.33 15.69 29.29
N PRO A 12 -9.06 15.09 30.24
CA PRO A 12 -10.18 14.22 29.95
C PRO A 12 -11.33 14.92 29.22
N GLU A 13 -11.58 16.19 29.50
CA GLU A 13 -12.66 16.97 28.85
C GLU A 13 -12.45 17.06 27.33
N MET A 14 -11.21 17.27 26.89
CA MET A 14 -10.85 17.31 25.46
C MET A 14 -11.16 15.97 24.79
N CYS A 15 -10.72 14.86 25.39
CA CYS A 15 -10.93 13.53 24.84
C CYS A 15 -12.41 13.15 24.83
N GLN A 16 -13.11 13.38 25.95
CA GLN A 16 -14.53 13.04 26.09
C GLN A 16 -15.39 13.81 25.08
N GLN A 17 -15.09 15.09 24.85
CA GLN A 17 -15.83 15.90 23.86
C GLN A 17 -15.72 15.31 22.45
N VAL A 18 -14.56 14.76 22.07
CA VAL A 18 -14.38 14.09 20.76
C VAL A 18 -15.14 12.77 20.73
N LEU A 19 -15.04 11.94 21.78
CA LEU A 19 -15.72 10.64 21.87
C LEU A 19 -17.24 10.77 21.90
N ASP A 20 -17.77 11.84 22.50
CA ASP A 20 -19.22 12.11 22.56
C ASP A 20 -19.79 12.69 21.24
N SER A 21 -18.93 12.95 20.27
CA SER A 21 -19.28 13.57 18.99
C SER A 21 -19.53 12.54 17.88
N SER A 22 -20.29 12.98 16.86
CA SER A 22 -20.50 12.24 15.61
C SER A 22 -20.94 10.76 15.79
N ILE A 23 -20.38 9.83 15.03
CA ILE A 23 -20.78 8.42 14.98
C ILE A 23 -20.47 7.68 16.28
N ILE A 24 -19.29 7.93 16.87
CA ILE A 24 -18.87 7.30 18.14
C ILE A 24 -19.83 7.72 19.26
N GLY A 25 -20.10 9.01 19.42
CA GLY A 25 -21.03 9.48 20.44
C GLY A 25 -22.47 8.98 20.24
N ARG A 26 -22.94 8.86 18.98
CA ARG A 26 -24.23 8.22 18.69
C ARG A 26 -24.24 6.74 19.07
N ALA A 27 -23.15 6.03 18.83
CA ALA A 27 -23.04 4.62 19.17
C ALA A 27 -22.98 4.39 20.69
N ALA A 28 -22.24 5.23 21.42
CA ALA A 28 -22.20 5.22 22.88
C ALA A 28 -23.59 5.46 23.49
N LYS A 29 -24.33 6.48 23.01
CA LYS A 29 -25.72 6.76 23.46
C LYS A 29 -26.70 5.62 23.19
N LYS A 30 -26.43 4.80 22.17
CA LYS A 30 -27.21 3.59 21.84
C LYS A 30 -26.73 2.34 22.58
N GLY A 31 -25.67 2.42 23.38
CA GLY A 31 -25.12 1.32 24.16
C GLY A 31 -24.34 0.28 23.33
N TYR A 32 -23.93 0.62 22.10
CA TYR A 32 -23.08 -0.27 21.29
C TYR A 32 -21.63 -0.31 21.75
N ILE A 33 -21.18 0.77 22.39
CA ILE A 33 -19.84 0.97 22.94
C ILE A 33 -19.94 1.79 24.21
N GLU A 34 -18.86 1.81 24.99
CA GLU A 34 -18.72 2.58 26.23
C GLU A 34 -17.36 3.30 26.21
N THR A 35 -17.34 4.56 26.60
CA THR A 35 -16.13 5.40 26.52
C THR A 35 -15.99 6.22 27.79
N HIS A 36 -14.81 6.22 28.40
CA HIS A 36 -14.52 6.97 29.62
C HIS A 36 -13.19 7.70 29.51
N CYS A 37 -13.08 8.88 30.11
CA CYS A 37 -11.83 9.61 30.24
C CYS A 37 -11.52 9.86 31.72
N HIS A 38 -10.31 9.49 32.15
CA HIS A 38 -9.88 9.48 33.55
C HIS A 38 -8.81 10.54 33.79
N GLN A 39 -9.04 11.39 34.79
CA GLN A 39 -8.14 12.47 35.17
C GLN A 39 -7.00 11.95 36.05
N ILE A 40 -5.77 11.89 35.52
CA ILE A 40 -4.58 11.44 36.28
C ILE A 40 -4.38 12.28 37.55
N ARG A 41 -4.70 13.58 37.52
CA ARG A 41 -4.56 14.49 38.67
C ARG A 41 -5.41 14.11 39.88
N ASP A 42 -6.47 13.33 39.71
CA ASP A 42 -7.32 12.92 40.83
C ASP A 42 -6.70 11.78 41.66
N TYR A 43 -5.63 11.17 41.16
CA TYR A 43 -4.91 10.07 41.82
C TYR A 43 -3.61 10.50 42.47
N THR A 44 -3.28 11.80 42.48
CA THR A 44 -2.08 12.30 43.17
C THR A 44 -2.27 12.27 44.68
N LEU A 45 -1.20 11.95 45.42
CA LEU A 45 -1.23 11.98 46.90
C LEU A 45 -0.96 13.36 47.50
N ASN A 46 -0.48 14.31 46.70
CA ASN A 46 -0.20 15.68 47.14
C ASN A 46 -1.41 16.61 46.96
N LYS A 47 -1.47 17.68 47.76
CA LYS A 47 -2.58 18.66 47.72
C LYS A 47 -2.59 19.51 46.45
N GLN A 48 -1.42 19.65 45.81
CA GLN A 48 -1.19 20.49 44.64
C GLN A 48 -1.65 19.85 43.34
N LYS A 49 -2.03 18.56 43.38
CA LYS A 49 -2.32 17.74 42.20
C LYS A 49 -1.17 17.73 41.18
N GLN A 50 0.07 17.74 41.67
CA GLN A 50 1.27 17.69 40.84
C GLN A 50 1.47 16.27 40.31
N THR A 51 1.69 16.16 39.00
CA THR A 51 1.77 14.90 38.24
C THR A 51 3.14 14.66 37.62
N ASP A 52 4.07 15.60 37.76
CA ASP A 52 5.34 15.62 37.03
C ASP A 52 6.46 16.30 37.82
N ASP A 53 7.70 16.00 37.46
CA ASP A 53 8.92 16.59 38.03
C ASP A 53 10.10 16.48 37.08
N TYR A 54 11.23 17.06 37.47
CA TYR A 54 12.47 16.99 36.70
C TYR A 54 12.98 15.56 36.58
N PRO A 55 13.52 15.17 35.41
CA PRO A 55 14.07 13.84 35.21
C PRO A 55 15.34 13.61 36.04
N TYR A 56 15.47 12.41 36.59
CA TYR A 56 16.77 11.93 37.09
C TYR A 56 17.79 11.88 35.94
N GLY A 57 19.05 12.22 36.23
CA GLY A 57 20.12 12.31 35.22
C GLY A 57 20.25 13.70 34.57
N GLY A 58 19.34 14.64 34.88
CA GLY A 58 19.31 15.96 34.27
C GLY A 58 18.67 15.95 32.88
N GLY A 59 18.43 17.14 32.32
CA GLY A 59 17.70 17.31 31.06
C GLY A 59 16.79 18.53 31.09
N CYS A 60 16.16 18.83 29.95
CA CYS A 60 15.10 19.82 29.88
C CYS A 60 13.74 19.14 30.07
N GLY A 61 12.73 19.90 30.47
CA GLY A 61 11.35 19.42 30.59
C GLY A 61 11.06 18.66 31.89
N MET A 62 9.89 18.02 31.90
CA MET A 62 9.33 17.29 33.05
C MET A 62 8.91 15.88 32.64
N VAL A 63 8.92 14.93 33.57
CA VAL A 63 8.47 13.54 33.38
C VAL A 63 7.30 13.27 34.31
N LEU A 64 6.25 12.62 33.79
CA LEU A 64 5.09 12.25 34.59
C LEU A 64 5.45 11.18 35.63
N TYR A 65 4.99 11.39 36.86
CA TYR A 65 5.17 10.44 37.96
C TYR A 65 4.49 9.09 37.68
N ALA A 66 5.15 8.01 38.08
CA ALA A 66 4.60 6.66 38.06
C ALA A 66 3.33 6.52 38.94
N GLN A 67 3.31 7.14 40.12
CA GLN A 67 2.28 6.92 41.16
C GLN A 67 0.85 7.24 40.69
N PRO A 68 0.52 8.48 40.26
CA PRO A 68 -0.85 8.82 39.91
C PRO A 68 -1.36 8.02 38.69
N ILE A 69 -0.47 7.67 37.76
CA ILE A 69 -0.81 6.82 36.61
C ILE A 69 -1.13 5.40 37.08
N ALA A 70 -0.27 4.80 37.91
CA ALA A 70 -0.48 3.45 38.44
C ALA A 70 -1.78 3.32 39.23
N ASP A 71 -2.10 4.32 40.06
CA ASP A 71 -3.32 4.31 40.86
C ASP A 71 -4.57 4.56 40.02
N CYS A 72 -4.47 5.41 38.99
CA CYS A 72 -5.53 5.58 38.00
C CYS A 72 -5.80 4.26 37.25
N LEU A 73 -4.76 3.58 36.76
CA LEU A 73 -4.89 2.30 36.05
C LEU A 73 -5.53 1.21 36.92
N ARG A 74 -5.13 1.11 38.20
CA ARG A 74 -5.74 0.18 39.15
C ARG A 74 -7.22 0.49 39.39
N ALA A 75 -7.59 1.77 39.46
CA ALA A 75 -8.98 2.17 39.61
C ALA A 75 -9.81 1.78 38.37
N VAL A 76 -9.30 2.04 37.17
CA VAL A 76 -9.94 1.61 35.90
C VAL A 76 -10.11 0.10 35.86
N GLN A 77 -9.06 -0.67 36.16
CA GLN A 77 -9.13 -2.14 36.21
C GLN A 77 -10.18 -2.63 37.21
N LYS A 78 -10.28 -1.98 38.38
CA LYS A 78 -11.29 -2.30 39.39
C LYS A 78 -12.70 -2.01 38.88
N GLU A 79 -12.96 -0.87 38.25
CA GLU A 79 -14.27 -0.55 37.67
C GLU A 79 -14.67 -1.54 36.58
N VAL A 80 -13.74 -1.90 35.69
CA VAL A 80 -13.96 -2.91 34.65
C VAL A 80 -14.32 -4.26 35.27
N GLN A 81 -13.63 -4.65 36.36
CA GLN A 81 -13.91 -5.87 37.10
C GLN A 81 -15.30 -5.83 37.80
N GLU A 82 -15.67 -4.70 38.40
CA GLU A 82 -16.99 -4.51 39.04
C GLU A 82 -18.14 -4.58 38.04
N GLN A 83 -17.89 -4.23 36.77
CA GLN A 83 -18.82 -4.46 35.66
C GLN A 83 -18.85 -5.93 35.18
N GLY A 84 -18.04 -6.81 35.75
CA GLY A 84 -17.96 -8.23 35.40
C GLY A 84 -17.24 -8.51 34.07
N ARG A 85 -16.32 -7.64 33.66
CA ARG A 85 -15.64 -7.72 32.36
C ARG A 85 -14.18 -8.20 32.52
N PRO A 86 -13.57 -8.76 31.47
CA PRO A 86 -12.14 -9.12 31.48
C PRO A 86 -11.23 -7.92 31.75
N ALA A 87 -10.01 -8.14 32.23
CA ALA A 87 -9.03 -7.07 32.40
C ALA A 87 -8.81 -6.31 31.08
N PRO A 88 -8.65 -4.98 31.12
CA PRO A 88 -8.39 -4.19 29.93
C PRO A 88 -7.00 -4.46 29.38
N HIS A 89 -6.89 -4.42 28.05
CA HIS A 89 -5.58 -4.33 27.38
C HIS A 89 -5.06 -2.90 27.51
N ILE A 90 -3.85 -2.71 28.03
CA ILE A 90 -3.30 -1.39 28.35
C ILE A 90 -2.25 -0.99 27.33
N VAL A 91 -2.52 0.09 26.60
CA VAL A 91 -1.66 0.65 25.56
C VAL A 91 -1.11 2.00 26.02
N PHE A 92 0.22 2.14 26.00
CA PHE A 92 0.88 3.43 26.18
C PHE A 92 1.15 4.08 24.83
N LEU A 93 0.75 5.35 24.68
CA LEU A 93 0.92 6.09 23.43
C LEU A 93 2.24 6.85 23.47
N THR A 94 3.18 6.43 22.63
CA THR A 94 4.56 6.96 22.59
C THR A 94 5.12 6.93 21.17
N ALA A 95 5.96 7.91 20.84
CA ALA A 95 6.63 7.95 19.53
C ALA A 95 7.59 6.75 19.33
N GLY A 96 8.11 6.16 20.43
CA GLY A 96 8.99 4.99 20.40
C GLY A 96 8.27 3.65 20.24
N GLY A 97 6.93 3.64 20.30
CA GLY A 97 6.12 2.42 20.21
C GLY A 97 6.02 1.84 18.80
N GLN A 98 5.35 0.69 18.69
CA GLN A 98 5.07 0.06 17.41
C GLN A 98 4.19 0.96 16.54
N ARG A 99 4.56 1.13 15.26
CA ARG A 99 3.81 1.97 14.33
C ARG A 99 2.41 1.40 14.08
N TYR A 100 1.40 2.21 14.37
CA TYR A 100 -0.01 1.87 14.23
C TYR A 100 -0.42 1.66 12.77
N THR A 101 -1.22 0.63 12.52
CA THR A 101 -1.79 0.29 11.21
C THR A 101 -3.23 -0.22 11.36
N GLU A 102 -3.94 -0.37 10.24
CA GLU A 102 -5.30 -0.95 10.23
C GLU A 102 -5.33 -2.38 10.81
N GLU A 103 -4.26 -3.16 10.67
CA GLU A 103 -4.14 -4.48 11.30
C GLU A 103 -4.18 -4.39 12.83
N HIS A 104 -3.53 -3.37 13.40
CA HIS A 104 -3.60 -3.10 14.84
C HIS A 104 -5.01 -2.71 15.25
N ALA A 105 -5.70 -1.87 14.48
CA ALA A 105 -7.09 -1.49 14.74
C ALA A 105 -8.01 -2.72 14.82
N ARG A 106 -7.90 -3.64 13.85
CA ARG A 106 -8.68 -4.89 13.82
C ARG A 106 -8.36 -5.82 14.98
N ARG A 107 -7.07 -5.94 15.35
CA ARG A 107 -6.63 -6.73 16.52
C ARG A 107 -7.17 -6.13 17.81
N LEU A 108 -7.00 -4.83 18.01
CA LEU A 108 -7.47 -4.11 19.19
C LEU A 108 -8.99 -4.16 19.35
N ALA A 109 -9.73 -4.16 18.24
CA ALA A 109 -11.19 -4.30 18.24
C ALA A 109 -11.70 -5.68 18.72
N GLN A 110 -10.81 -6.67 18.87
CA GLN A 110 -11.15 -7.98 19.45
C GLN A 110 -11.22 -7.97 20.98
N TYR A 111 -10.63 -6.98 21.65
CA TYR A 111 -10.72 -6.87 23.10
C TYR A 111 -12.09 -6.32 23.53
N ASP A 112 -12.54 -6.77 24.70
CA ASP A 112 -13.76 -6.24 25.33
C ASP A 112 -13.51 -4.88 25.99
N ASN A 113 -12.30 -4.67 26.53
CA ASN A 113 -11.89 -3.46 27.23
C ASN A 113 -10.48 -3.05 26.79
N LEU A 114 -10.30 -1.78 26.48
CA LEU A 114 -9.04 -1.20 26.03
C LEU A 114 -8.77 0.09 26.82
N THR A 115 -7.59 0.19 27.43
CA THR A 115 -7.15 1.38 28.15
C THR A 115 -6.00 2.04 27.38
N LEU A 116 -6.15 3.32 27.06
CA LEU A 116 -5.18 4.13 26.33
C LEU A 116 -4.56 5.15 27.27
N VAL A 117 -3.24 5.11 27.45
CA VAL A 117 -2.51 5.98 28.39
C VAL A 117 -1.79 7.09 27.64
N CYS A 118 -2.18 8.33 27.93
CA CYS A 118 -1.61 9.52 27.31
C CYS A 118 -0.34 9.96 28.05
N GLY A 119 0.80 9.98 27.34
CA GLY A 119 1.98 10.72 27.79
C GLY A 119 1.82 12.23 27.63
N HIS A 120 2.62 12.99 28.37
CA HIS A 120 2.76 14.44 28.22
C HIS A 120 4.18 14.85 28.62
N TYR A 121 4.56 16.09 28.35
CA TYR A 121 5.88 16.64 28.63
C TYR A 121 6.98 15.82 27.92
N GLU A 122 8.06 15.42 28.60
CA GLU A 122 9.10 14.57 28.03
C GLU A 122 8.72 13.08 28.03
N GLY A 123 7.64 12.72 28.72
CA GLY A 123 7.15 11.34 28.78
C GLY A 123 6.67 10.91 30.15
N ILE A 124 6.58 9.61 30.32
CA ILE A 124 6.14 8.94 31.55
C ILE A 124 7.33 8.23 32.17
N ASP A 125 7.38 8.16 33.50
CA ASP A 125 8.37 7.35 34.21
C ASP A 125 8.31 5.88 33.74
N GLU A 126 9.42 5.38 33.19
CA GLU A 126 9.52 4.06 32.57
C GLU A 126 8.96 2.92 33.45
N ARG A 127 9.09 3.04 34.78
CA ARG A 127 8.69 1.97 35.70
C ARG A 127 7.18 1.71 35.71
N VAL A 128 6.36 2.71 35.40
CA VAL A 128 4.91 2.47 35.28
C VAL A 128 4.55 1.88 33.91
N ILE A 129 5.35 2.15 32.88
CA ILE A 129 5.23 1.48 31.58
C ILE A 129 5.57 0.00 31.77
N ASP A 130 6.75 -0.31 32.31
CA ASP A 130 7.20 -1.69 32.60
C ASP A 130 6.20 -2.51 33.44
N ALA A 131 5.51 -1.86 34.38
CA ALA A 131 4.61 -2.52 35.31
C ALA A 131 3.20 -2.76 34.76
N PHE A 132 2.75 -2.01 33.75
CA PHE A 132 1.35 -2.01 33.31
C PHE A 132 1.13 -2.10 31.80
N ALA A 133 2.13 -1.75 30.97
CA ALA A 133 1.96 -1.76 29.52
C ALA A 133 1.87 -3.20 29.01
N ASP A 134 0.80 -3.49 28.26
CA ASP A 134 0.76 -4.69 27.44
C ASP A 134 1.42 -4.42 26.07
N GLU A 135 1.30 -3.18 25.56
CA GLU A 135 1.95 -2.73 24.34
C GLU A 135 2.16 -1.20 24.32
N GLU A 136 3.11 -0.76 23.49
CA GLU A 136 3.37 0.65 23.20
C GLU A 136 3.08 0.94 21.73
N ILE A 137 2.31 1.99 21.43
CA ILE A 137 1.89 2.34 20.06
C ILE A 137 2.31 3.77 19.70
N SER A 138 2.87 3.92 18.50
CA SER A 138 3.13 5.19 17.82
C SER A 138 2.17 5.37 16.65
N ILE A 139 1.51 6.53 16.53
CA ILE A 139 0.63 6.84 15.38
C ILE A 139 1.39 7.43 14.18
N GLY A 140 2.72 7.52 14.26
CA GLY A 140 3.59 7.85 13.14
C GLY A 140 4.89 8.52 13.53
N ASP A 141 5.75 8.73 12.52
CA ASP A 141 7.12 9.20 12.70
C ASP A 141 7.18 10.74 12.83
N TYR A 142 6.54 11.27 13.88
CA TYR A 142 6.47 12.70 14.22
C TYR A 142 6.17 12.88 15.70
N ILE A 143 6.36 14.10 16.23
CA ILE A 143 6.19 14.40 17.66
C ILE A 143 4.94 15.25 17.89
N LEU A 144 4.15 14.87 18.90
CA LEU A 144 3.00 15.60 19.40
C LEU A 144 3.27 16.12 20.81
N THR A 145 2.46 17.07 21.28
CA THR A 145 2.59 17.64 22.64
C THR A 145 2.08 16.71 23.74
N GLY A 146 1.31 15.69 23.38
CA GLY A 146 0.73 14.71 24.30
C GLY A 146 0.06 13.55 23.57
N GLY A 147 -0.27 12.50 24.30
CA GLY A 147 -0.85 11.26 23.79
C GLY A 147 -2.36 11.32 23.53
N GLU A 148 -3.03 12.45 23.80
CA GLU A 148 -4.49 12.59 23.68
C GLU A 148 -4.95 12.38 22.24
N LEU A 149 -4.32 13.04 21.27
CA LEU A 149 -4.66 12.89 19.86
C LEU A 149 -4.37 11.47 19.35
N ALA A 150 -3.27 10.86 19.81
CA ALA A 150 -2.94 9.47 19.48
C ALA A 150 -3.98 8.49 20.02
N SER A 151 -4.41 8.68 21.26
CA SER A 151 -5.45 7.87 21.89
C SER A 151 -6.79 8.02 21.17
N LEU A 152 -7.16 9.24 20.78
CA LEU A 152 -8.38 9.49 20.00
C LEU A 152 -8.34 8.87 18.61
N VAL A 153 -7.18 8.91 17.93
CA VAL A 153 -6.98 8.23 16.64
C VAL A 153 -7.18 6.73 16.78
N VAL A 154 -6.53 6.11 17.78
CA VAL A 154 -6.66 4.66 18.03
C VAL A 154 -8.09 4.29 18.45
N ALA A 155 -8.70 5.07 19.35
CA ALA A 155 -10.07 4.82 19.80
C ALA A 155 -11.07 4.91 18.64
N ASP A 156 -10.98 5.93 17.78
CA ASP A 156 -11.88 6.09 16.62
C ASP A 156 -11.76 4.91 15.65
N SER A 157 -10.54 4.55 15.23
CA SER A 157 -10.31 3.45 14.28
C SER A 157 -10.66 2.08 14.84
N VAL A 158 -10.56 1.87 16.15
CA VAL A 158 -10.96 0.61 16.81
C VAL A 158 -12.47 0.54 17.00
N LEU A 159 -13.06 1.58 17.59
CA LEU A 159 -14.49 1.59 17.95
C LEU A 159 -15.37 1.53 16.71
N ARG A 160 -14.99 2.16 15.59
CA ARG A 160 -15.77 2.11 14.34
C ARG A 160 -15.98 0.69 13.80
N LEU A 161 -15.09 -0.25 14.11
CA LEU A 161 -15.17 -1.64 13.68
C LEU A 161 -16.18 -2.46 14.51
N LYS A 162 -16.69 -1.92 15.63
CA LYS A 162 -17.63 -2.66 16.48
C LYS A 162 -19.03 -2.74 15.84
N PRO A 163 -19.70 -3.90 15.93
CA PRO A 163 -21.05 -4.05 15.41
C PRO A 163 -22.02 -3.00 15.98
N GLY A 164 -22.78 -2.36 15.09
CA GLY A 164 -23.76 -1.32 15.45
C GLY A 164 -23.20 0.10 15.48
N VAL A 165 -21.88 0.30 15.42
CA VAL A 165 -21.29 1.65 15.34
C VAL A 165 -21.49 2.25 13.96
N LEU A 166 -21.05 1.55 12.90
CA LEU A 166 -21.35 1.90 11.52
C LEU A 166 -22.66 1.23 11.06
N ALA A 167 -23.38 1.90 10.17
CA ALA A 167 -24.70 1.44 9.72
C ALA A 167 -24.64 0.14 8.88
N GLU A 168 -23.56 -0.07 8.14
CA GLU A 168 -23.38 -1.23 7.26
C GLU A 168 -21.95 -1.77 7.38
N GLN A 169 -21.81 -3.07 7.62
CA GLN A 169 -20.50 -3.73 7.69
C GLN A 169 -19.73 -3.64 6.36
N LYS A 170 -20.44 -3.71 5.23
CA LYS A 170 -19.84 -3.54 3.90
C LYS A 170 -19.14 -2.20 3.72
N GLY A 171 -19.55 -1.17 4.47
CA GLY A 171 -18.99 0.16 4.37
C GLY A 171 -17.48 0.19 4.62
N TYR A 172 -16.98 -0.58 5.60
CA TYR A 172 -15.54 -0.66 5.88
C TYR A 172 -14.83 -1.78 5.13
N GLU A 173 -15.55 -2.75 4.54
CA GLU A 173 -14.95 -3.82 3.72
C GLU A 173 -14.49 -3.33 2.34
N GLU A 174 -15.02 -2.20 1.88
CA GLU A 174 -14.60 -1.54 0.63
C GLU A 174 -13.63 -0.37 0.85
N GLU A 175 -13.25 -0.09 2.10
CA GLU A 175 -12.38 1.04 2.45
C GLU A 175 -10.90 0.76 2.17
N SER A 176 -10.12 1.83 2.16
CA SER A 176 -8.67 1.75 2.03
C SER A 176 -8.08 0.83 3.11
N TYR A 177 -7.03 0.09 2.74
CA TYR A 177 -6.31 -0.88 3.57
C TYR A 177 -7.09 -2.17 3.87
N TRP A 178 -8.39 -2.26 3.55
CA TRP A 178 -9.15 -3.45 3.93
C TRP A 178 -8.64 -4.72 3.25
N ASP A 179 -8.41 -4.63 1.93
CA ASP A 179 -7.86 -5.66 1.06
C ASP A 179 -6.39 -5.39 0.66
N GLY A 180 -5.73 -4.46 1.37
CA GLY A 180 -4.37 -4.01 1.06
C GLY A 180 -4.26 -2.96 -0.05
N LEU A 181 -5.38 -2.45 -0.59
CA LEU A 181 -5.39 -1.38 -1.58
C LEU A 181 -5.97 -0.07 -1.03
N LEU A 182 -5.73 1.04 -1.74
CA LEU A 182 -6.44 2.29 -1.53
C LEU A 182 -7.81 2.26 -2.22
N GLU A 183 -8.77 2.97 -1.65
CA GLU A 183 -10.11 3.09 -2.21
C GLU A 183 -10.12 3.86 -3.55
N TYR A 184 -11.06 3.48 -4.41
CA TYR A 184 -11.33 4.16 -5.67
C TYR A 184 -11.81 5.61 -5.45
N PRO A 185 -11.71 6.50 -6.46
CA PRO A 185 -12.26 7.84 -6.34
C PRO A 185 -13.79 7.79 -6.29
N GLN A 186 -14.35 8.53 -5.34
CA GLN A 186 -15.79 8.68 -5.18
C GLN A 186 -16.29 9.99 -5.81
N TYR A 187 -17.53 9.96 -6.29
CA TYR A 187 -18.19 11.10 -6.95
C TYR A 187 -19.60 11.24 -6.39
N THR A 188 -20.08 12.48 -6.27
CA THR A 188 -21.46 12.77 -5.88
C THR A 188 -22.00 13.90 -6.75
N ARG A 189 -23.28 14.21 -6.58
CA ARG A 189 -23.98 15.24 -7.35
C ARG A 189 -23.35 16.63 -7.09
N PRO A 190 -23.33 17.53 -8.09
CA PRO A 190 -23.90 17.41 -9.44
C PRO A 190 -23.03 16.61 -10.43
N GLU A 191 -23.62 16.15 -11.56
CA GLU A 191 -22.90 15.36 -12.57
C GLU A 191 -21.73 16.10 -13.23
N VAL A 192 -21.82 17.43 -13.34
CA VAL A 192 -20.74 18.28 -13.84
C VAL A 192 -20.53 19.41 -12.84
N TRP A 193 -19.31 19.50 -12.31
CA TRP A 193 -18.88 20.61 -11.45
C TRP A 193 -17.68 21.30 -12.11
N GLU A 194 -17.81 22.60 -12.40
CA GLU A 194 -16.76 23.40 -13.06
C GLU A 194 -16.22 22.79 -14.37
N GLY A 195 -17.12 22.24 -15.20
CA GLY A 195 -16.76 21.56 -16.45
C GLY A 195 -16.10 20.19 -16.28
N ARG A 196 -15.99 19.68 -15.05
CA ARG A 196 -15.47 18.34 -14.74
C ARG A 196 -16.64 17.38 -14.55
N ALA A 197 -16.83 16.49 -15.51
CA ALA A 197 -17.90 15.51 -15.48
C ALA A 197 -17.53 14.30 -14.61
N VAL A 198 -18.54 13.71 -13.96
CA VAL A 198 -18.47 12.37 -13.36
C VAL A 198 -18.17 11.35 -14.47
N PRO A 199 -17.31 10.33 -14.22
CA PRO A 199 -17.04 9.27 -15.18
C PRO A 199 -18.32 8.63 -15.73
N PRO A 200 -18.53 8.56 -17.05
CA PRO A 200 -19.80 8.09 -17.63
C PRO A 200 -20.22 6.70 -17.16
N VAL A 201 -19.26 5.80 -16.91
CA VAL A 201 -19.52 4.44 -16.39
C VAL A 201 -20.29 4.43 -15.07
N LEU A 202 -20.14 5.47 -14.25
CA LEU A 202 -20.85 5.62 -12.97
C LEU A 202 -22.30 6.10 -13.14
N LEU A 203 -22.66 6.59 -14.33
CA LEU A 203 -24.01 7.08 -14.65
C LEU A 203 -24.87 6.04 -15.39
N GLU A 204 -24.26 4.96 -15.90
CA GLU A 204 -24.94 3.93 -16.71
C GLU A 204 -25.77 2.92 -15.89
N GLY A 205 -25.60 2.87 -14.56
CA GLY A 205 -26.29 1.91 -13.69
C GLY A 205 -25.88 0.44 -13.88
N ASN A 206 -24.84 0.16 -14.68
CA ASN A 206 -24.33 -1.19 -14.89
C ASN A 206 -23.36 -1.59 -13.78
N HIS A 207 -23.87 -2.28 -12.75
CA HIS A 207 -23.10 -2.70 -11.57
C HIS A 207 -21.79 -3.42 -11.93
N GLN A 208 -21.81 -4.37 -12.87
CA GLN A 208 -20.61 -5.10 -13.26
C GLN A 208 -19.52 -4.18 -13.86
N LYS A 209 -19.91 -3.22 -14.71
CA LYS A 209 -18.96 -2.24 -15.25
C LYS A 209 -18.43 -1.29 -14.18
N ILE A 210 -19.30 -0.87 -13.25
CA ILE A 210 -18.96 0.01 -12.15
C ILE A 210 -17.94 -0.68 -11.23
N ASP A 211 -18.19 -1.93 -10.85
CA ASP A 211 -17.29 -2.70 -9.96
C ASP A 211 -15.93 -2.96 -10.64
N ALA A 212 -15.94 -3.30 -11.93
CA ALA A 212 -14.71 -3.45 -12.71
C ALA A 212 -13.90 -2.15 -12.76
N TRP A 213 -14.59 -1.01 -12.97
CA TRP A 213 -13.96 0.30 -12.97
C TRP A 213 -13.41 0.68 -11.59
N ARG A 214 -14.17 0.46 -10.51
CA ARG A 214 -13.77 0.72 -9.13
C ARG A 214 -12.50 -0.05 -8.78
N GLY A 215 -12.48 -1.35 -9.04
CA GLY A 215 -11.30 -2.17 -8.84
C GLY A 215 -10.09 -1.69 -9.66
N GLN A 216 -10.30 -1.26 -10.91
CA GLN A 216 -9.22 -0.72 -11.74
C GLN A 216 -8.65 0.58 -11.14
N GLN A 217 -9.52 1.51 -10.72
CA GLN A 217 -9.09 2.77 -10.14
C GLN A 217 -8.39 2.58 -8.80
N SER A 218 -8.88 1.68 -7.94
CA SER A 218 -8.23 1.32 -6.68
C SER A 218 -6.80 0.82 -6.90
N ARG A 219 -6.61 -0.16 -7.78
CA ARG A 219 -5.26 -0.68 -8.14
C ARG A 219 -4.36 0.42 -8.71
N GLU A 220 -4.87 1.23 -9.63
CA GLU A 220 -4.11 2.32 -10.24
C GLU A 220 -3.70 3.38 -9.21
N ARG A 221 -4.61 3.79 -8.34
CA ARG A 221 -4.36 4.76 -7.28
C ARG A 221 -3.34 4.24 -6.27
N THR A 222 -3.47 2.97 -5.86
CA THR A 222 -2.51 2.33 -4.94
C THR A 222 -1.13 2.28 -5.58
N ARG A 223 -1.03 1.80 -6.82
CA ARG A 223 0.24 1.75 -7.57
C ARG A 223 0.92 3.12 -7.68
N LEU A 224 0.15 4.20 -7.83
CA LEU A 224 0.69 5.55 -7.99
C LEU A 224 1.02 6.25 -6.67
N ARG A 225 0.23 6.04 -5.61
CA ARG A 225 0.34 6.79 -4.34
C ARG A 225 1.02 6.03 -3.21
N ARG A 226 0.89 4.71 -3.20
CA ARG A 226 1.43 3.78 -2.19
C ARG A 226 1.98 2.54 -2.91
N PRO A 227 3.01 2.70 -3.76
CA PRO A 227 3.55 1.61 -4.58
C PRO A 227 3.92 0.39 -3.74
N GLU A 228 4.45 0.57 -2.54
CA GLU A 228 4.80 -0.52 -1.62
C GLU A 228 3.60 -1.37 -1.17
N LEU A 229 2.42 -0.77 -0.98
CA LEU A 229 1.19 -1.54 -0.72
C LEU A 229 0.76 -2.33 -1.94
N TYR A 230 0.88 -1.73 -3.13
CA TYR A 230 0.55 -2.42 -4.37
C TYR A 230 1.50 -3.59 -4.66
N GLU A 231 2.77 -3.48 -4.28
CA GLU A 231 3.75 -4.56 -4.37
C GLU A 231 3.38 -5.74 -3.46
N GLN A 232 3.06 -5.48 -2.20
CA GLN A 232 2.57 -6.50 -1.26
C GLN A 232 1.26 -7.15 -1.74
N TRP A 233 0.34 -6.35 -2.30
CA TRP A 233 -0.88 -6.86 -2.89
C TRP A 233 -0.60 -7.80 -4.07
N CYS A 234 0.37 -7.47 -4.92
CA CYS A 234 0.76 -8.34 -6.05
C CYS A 234 1.31 -9.70 -5.59
N GLU A 235 2.03 -9.76 -4.48
CA GLU A 235 2.59 -11.00 -3.94
C GLU A 235 1.50 -11.92 -3.37
N THR A 236 0.48 -11.35 -2.74
CA THR A 236 -0.65 -12.08 -2.16
C THR A 236 -1.75 -12.43 -3.17
N HIS A 237 -1.72 -11.84 -4.38
CA HIS A 237 -2.73 -12.04 -5.43
C HIS A 237 -2.11 -12.55 -6.75
N PRO A 238 -1.49 -13.75 -6.76
CA PRO A 238 -0.86 -14.30 -7.95
C PRO A 238 -1.87 -14.51 -9.09
N LEU A 239 -1.39 -14.40 -10.32
CA LEU A 239 -2.11 -14.79 -11.52
C LEU A 239 -1.90 -16.29 -11.75
N THR A 240 -2.80 -17.10 -11.19
CA THR A 240 -2.76 -18.57 -11.26
C THR A 240 -3.25 -19.11 -12.60
N GLU A 241 -4.13 -18.38 -13.29
CA GLU A 241 -4.65 -18.77 -14.60
C GLU A 241 -4.19 -17.83 -15.70
N ILE A 242 -3.48 -18.38 -16.69
CA ILE A 242 -3.09 -17.64 -17.88
C ILE A 242 -4.24 -17.68 -18.89
N PRO A 243 -4.71 -16.51 -19.40
CA PRO A 243 -5.75 -16.48 -20.41
C PRO A 243 -5.37 -17.29 -21.66
N LYS A 244 -6.33 -18.01 -22.24
CA LYS A 244 -6.11 -18.69 -23.52
C LYS A 244 -5.97 -17.67 -24.66
N TRP A 245 -5.20 -18.05 -25.70
CA TRP A 245 -5.19 -17.32 -26.96
C TRP A 245 -6.59 -17.28 -27.57
N LYS A 246 -7.03 -16.09 -27.98
CA LYS A 246 -8.32 -15.89 -28.65
C LYS A 246 -8.22 -16.26 -30.11
N ARG A 247 -9.37 -16.49 -30.75
CA ARG A 247 -9.42 -16.71 -32.20
C ARG A 247 -8.82 -15.51 -32.94
N GLY A 248 -7.84 -15.78 -33.82
CA GLY A 248 -7.11 -14.76 -34.58
C GLY A 248 -5.87 -14.22 -33.87
N GLU A 249 -5.59 -14.67 -32.65
CA GLU A 249 -4.31 -14.42 -31.97
C GLU A 249 -3.32 -15.55 -32.25
N ASN A 250 -2.07 -15.22 -32.52
CA ASN A 250 -1.00 -16.20 -32.63
C ASN A 250 0.38 -15.56 -32.40
N VAL A 251 1.38 -16.39 -32.10
CA VAL A 251 2.77 -15.97 -31.93
C VAL A 251 3.63 -16.59 -33.03
N ARG A 252 4.43 -15.77 -33.72
CA ARG A 252 5.29 -16.18 -34.84
C ARG A 252 6.75 -15.85 -34.54
N LEU A 253 7.64 -16.76 -34.90
CA LEU A 253 9.09 -16.52 -34.90
C LEU A 253 9.46 -15.51 -35.99
N VAL A 254 10.34 -14.55 -35.68
CA VAL A 254 10.86 -13.56 -36.63
C VAL A 254 11.88 -14.21 -37.58
N LYS A 255 11.46 -14.46 -38.82
CA LYS A 255 12.25 -15.10 -39.88
C LYS A 255 12.56 -14.17 -41.04
N THR A 256 11.63 -13.30 -41.43
CA THR A 256 11.76 -12.42 -42.61
C THR A 256 12.27 -11.03 -42.22
N ALA A 257 12.76 -10.28 -43.21
CA ALA A 257 13.15 -8.88 -43.04
C ALA A 257 11.96 -8.01 -42.58
N GLU A 258 10.79 -8.19 -43.20
CA GLU A 258 9.55 -7.50 -42.84
C GLU A 258 9.15 -7.73 -41.37
N GLN A 259 9.30 -8.96 -40.87
CA GLN A 259 9.05 -9.27 -39.46
C GLN A 259 10.07 -8.62 -38.54
N MET A 260 11.33 -8.52 -38.97
CA MET A 260 12.37 -7.85 -38.20
C MET A 260 12.09 -6.34 -38.10
N GLU A 261 11.66 -5.72 -39.20
CA GLU A 261 11.23 -4.31 -39.21
C GLU A 261 10.02 -4.08 -38.29
N ALA A 262 9.04 -5.00 -38.29
CA ALA A 262 7.91 -4.93 -37.38
C ALA A 262 8.34 -5.04 -35.90
N ALA A 263 9.30 -5.92 -35.58
CA ALA A 263 9.88 -6.01 -34.24
C ALA A 263 10.60 -4.73 -33.83
N ALA A 264 11.40 -4.13 -34.72
CA ALA A 264 12.08 -2.86 -34.48
C ALA A 264 11.08 -1.72 -34.21
N LYS A 265 9.96 -1.65 -34.94
CA LYS A 265 8.89 -0.67 -34.71
C LYS A 265 8.27 -0.81 -33.32
N LEU A 266 7.89 -2.03 -32.94
CA LEU A 266 7.33 -2.31 -31.61
C LEU A 266 8.32 -2.01 -30.50
N PHE A 267 9.59 -2.37 -30.69
CA PHE A 267 10.63 -2.13 -29.71
C PHE A 267 10.90 -0.63 -29.51
N ALA A 268 10.94 0.14 -30.59
CA ALA A 268 11.07 1.59 -30.55
C ALA A 268 9.90 2.25 -29.80
N GLU A 269 8.65 1.86 -30.12
CA GLU A 269 7.46 2.33 -29.39
C GLU A 269 7.56 2.01 -27.90
N GLY A 270 7.96 0.78 -27.56
CA GLY A 270 8.08 0.34 -26.18
C GLY A 270 9.14 1.08 -25.39
N ARG A 271 10.33 1.26 -25.97
CA ARG A 271 11.42 2.00 -25.33
C ARG A 271 11.02 3.46 -25.09
N ARG A 272 10.39 4.13 -26.06
CA ARG A 272 9.84 5.49 -25.87
C ARG A 272 8.79 5.53 -24.76
N SER A 273 7.84 4.59 -24.75
CA SER A 273 6.79 4.53 -23.73
C SER A 273 7.32 4.30 -22.32
N ILE A 274 8.41 3.54 -22.16
CA ILE A 274 9.02 3.21 -20.86
C ILE A 274 9.91 4.36 -20.36
N CYS A 275 10.65 5.01 -21.26
CA CYS A 275 11.55 6.10 -20.92
C CYS A 275 10.83 7.46 -20.76
N ALA A 276 9.59 7.60 -21.26
CA ALA A 276 8.80 8.82 -21.17
C ALA A 276 8.67 9.32 -19.72
N GLY A 277 9.01 10.59 -19.49
CA GLY A 277 8.97 11.24 -18.18
C GLY A 277 10.18 10.96 -17.28
N GLY A 278 11.07 10.03 -17.68
CA GLY A 278 12.37 9.80 -17.03
C GLY A 278 13.57 10.29 -17.83
N TRP A 279 13.40 10.52 -19.13
CA TRP A 279 14.44 10.90 -20.09
C TRP A 279 14.05 12.19 -20.84
N VAL A 280 15.04 12.93 -21.33
CA VAL A 280 14.83 14.16 -22.11
C VAL A 280 14.21 13.87 -23.47
N GLN A 281 13.52 14.85 -24.07
CA GLN A 281 12.78 14.65 -25.31
C GLN A 281 13.71 14.27 -26.46
N GLU A 282 14.90 14.87 -26.54
CA GLU A 282 15.93 14.58 -27.54
C GLU A 282 16.35 13.11 -27.51
N ALA A 283 16.46 12.52 -26.31
CA ALA A 283 16.78 11.11 -26.16
C ALA A 283 15.64 10.22 -26.64
N LEU A 284 14.39 10.58 -26.34
CA LEU A 284 13.20 9.84 -26.79
C LEU A 284 13.04 9.87 -28.31
N ASP A 285 13.31 11.02 -28.93
CA ASP A 285 13.22 11.21 -30.39
C ASP A 285 14.26 10.37 -31.14
N ALA A 286 15.42 10.10 -30.52
CA ALA A 286 16.45 9.22 -31.07
C ALA A 286 16.09 7.72 -31.01
N LEU A 287 15.08 7.32 -30.23
CA LEU A 287 14.64 5.94 -30.10
C LEU A 287 13.77 5.53 -31.29
N THR A 288 14.35 5.42 -32.49
CA THR A 288 13.61 5.11 -33.73
C THR A 288 13.73 3.65 -34.16
N PRO A 289 12.81 3.13 -35.00
CA PRO A 289 12.95 1.80 -35.58
C PRO A 289 14.25 1.61 -36.36
N GLU A 290 14.74 2.65 -37.03
CA GLU A 290 15.97 2.64 -37.82
C GLU A 290 17.21 2.46 -36.93
N MET A 291 17.17 3.01 -35.71
CA MET A 291 18.23 2.81 -34.72
C MET A 291 18.24 1.38 -34.16
N PHE A 292 17.06 0.83 -33.89
CA PHE A 292 16.93 -0.49 -33.27
C PHE A 292 17.03 -1.67 -34.24
N LEU A 293 16.78 -1.47 -35.53
CA LEU A 293 16.83 -2.56 -36.51
C LEU A 293 18.23 -3.23 -36.58
N PRO A 294 19.36 -2.49 -36.69
CA PRO A 294 20.69 -3.07 -36.63
C PRO A 294 20.97 -3.79 -35.29
N GLN A 295 20.51 -3.23 -34.17
CA GLN A 295 20.68 -3.85 -32.85
C GLN A 295 20.00 -5.23 -32.80
N LEU A 296 18.73 -5.33 -33.18
CA LEU A 296 17.99 -6.59 -33.17
C LEU A 296 18.58 -7.62 -34.14
N GLN A 297 19.14 -7.17 -35.27
CA GLN A 297 19.86 -8.05 -36.21
C GLN A 297 21.14 -8.60 -35.60
N GLN A 298 21.90 -7.78 -34.86
CA GLN A 298 23.08 -8.22 -34.14
C GLN A 298 22.72 -9.20 -33.01
N GLU A 299 21.73 -8.89 -32.17
CA GLU A 299 21.26 -9.78 -31.10
C GLU A 299 20.85 -11.16 -31.66
N LYS A 300 20.21 -11.19 -32.82
CA LYS A 300 19.88 -12.45 -33.51
C LYS A 300 21.13 -13.27 -33.88
N GLN A 301 22.23 -12.63 -34.27
CA GLN A 301 23.50 -13.31 -34.54
C GLN A 301 24.15 -13.82 -33.24
N GLU A 302 23.95 -13.12 -32.13
CA GLU A 302 24.44 -13.49 -30.80
C GLU A 302 23.63 -14.62 -30.16
N GLY A 303 22.51 -15.03 -30.77
CA GLY A 303 21.72 -16.19 -30.36
C GLY A 303 20.36 -15.86 -29.77
N TRP A 304 19.93 -14.60 -29.80
CA TRP A 304 18.59 -14.20 -29.39
C TRP A 304 17.53 -14.64 -30.41
N VAL A 305 16.40 -15.11 -29.89
CA VAL A 305 15.26 -15.57 -30.68
C VAL A 305 14.07 -14.65 -30.41
N CYS A 306 13.70 -13.85 -31.40
CA CYS A 306 12.61 -12.88 -31.31
C CYS A 306 11.29 -13.46 -31.83
N TYR A 307 10.21 -13.20 -31.10
CA TYR A 307 8.84 -13.61 -31.42
C TYR A 307 7.90 -12.41 -31.45
N LEU A 308 6.98 -12.42 -32.42
CA LEU A 308 5.93 -11.43 -32.57
C LEU A 308 4.56 -12.06 -32.31
N HIS A 309 3.74 -11.39 -31.50
CA HIS A 309 2.33 -11.69 -31.38
C HIS A 309 1.52 -10.89 -32.39
N TYR A 310 0.51 -11.54 -32.96
CA TYR A 310 -0.39 -10.97 -33.95
C TYR A 310 -1.83 -11.09 -33.48
N THR A 311 -2.59 -10.01 -33.64
CA THR A 311 -4.05 -10.03 -33.56
C THR A 311 -4.63 -9.76 -34.95
N LYS A 312 -5.31 -10.74 -35.55
CA LYS A 312 -5.85 -10.65 -36.93
C LYS A 312 -4.79 -10.18 -37.93
N ASP A 313 -3.61 -10.81 -37.87
CA ASP A 313 -2.45 -10.54 -38.73
C ASP A 313 -1.77 -9.17 -38.56
N VAL A 314 -2.16 -8.38 -37.55
CA VAL A 314 -1.46 -7.16 -37.17
C VAL A 314 -0.53 -7.45 -35.97
N PRO A 315 0.80 -7.20 -36.08
CA PRO A 315 1.72 -7.38 -34.97
C PRO A 315 1.48 -6.31 -33.90
N ASP A 316 1.27 -6.73 -32.65
CA ASP A 316 0.91 -5.83 -31.55
C ASP A 316 1.64 -6.11 -30.23
N ALA A 317 2.54 -7.10 -30.22
CA ALA A 317 3.46 -7.37 -29.13
C ALA A 317 4.71 -8.15 -29.61
N THR A 318 5.79 -8.02 -28.85
CA THR A 318 7.08 -8.68 -29.11
C THR A 318 7.65 -9.27 -27.82
N VAL A 319 8.47 -10.31 -27.93
CA VAL A 319 9.32 -10.84 -26.86
C VAL A 319 10.52 -11.57 -27.46
N SER A 320 11.68 -11.43 -26.84
CA SER A 320 12.91 -12.13 -27.21
C SER A 320 13.36 -13.05 -26.09
N VAL A 321 13.90 -14.22 -26.45
CA VAL A 321 14.47 -15.17 -25.49
C VAL A 321 15.85 -15.63 -25.93
N HIS A 322 16.73 -15.90 -24.97
CA HIS A 322 18.05 -16.47 -25.24
C HIS A 322 18.16 -17.87 -24.64
N HIS A 323 18.03 -18.89 -25.49
CA HIS A 323 17.92 -20.30 -25.05
C HIS A 323 19.14 -20.82 -24.29
N LYS A 324 20.34 -20.26 -24.50
CA LYS A 324 21.55 -20.69 -23.79
C LYS A 324 21.68 -20.08 -22.39
N THR A 325 21.21 -18.85 -22.19
CA THR A 325 21.38 -18.12 -20.91
C THR A 325 20.11 -18.07 -20.07
N GLY A 326 18.96 -18.48 -20.62
CA GLY A 326 17.69 -18.46 -19.90
C GLY A 326 17.12 -17.04 -19.74
N GLN A 327 17.49 -16.11 -20.62
CA GLN A 327 17.09 -14.71 -20.52
C GLN A 327 15.85 -14.41 -21.37
N VAL A 328 14.97 -13.56 -20.84
CA VAL A 328 13.82 -12.97 -21.54
C VAL A 328 13.99 -11.46 -21.59
N GLU A 329 13.93 -10.89 -22.80
CA GLU A 329 14.01 -9.45 -23.02
C GLU A 329 12.99 -8.97 -24.05
N HIS A 330 12.93 -7.65 -24.22
CA HIS A 330 12.11 -6.98 -25.24
C HIS A 330 10.63 -7.36 -25.20
N LEU A 331 10.10 -7.70 -24.01
CA LEU A 331 8.67 -7.92 -23.84
C LEU A 331 7.94 -6.59 -23.90
N PHE A 332 7.16 -6.39 -24.95
CA PHE A 332 6.37 -5.18 -25.14
C PHE A 332 4.99 -5.49 -25.73
N VAL A 333 3.99 -4.71 -25.32
CA VAL A 333 2.62 -4.72 -25.86
C VAL A 333 2.23 -3.30 -26.19
N THR A 334 1.81 -3.08 -27.44
CA THR A 334 1.34 -1.77 -27.93
C THR A 334 0.22 -1.23 -27.06
N GLU A 335 0.11 0.10 -26.98
CA GLU A 335 -0.90 0.74 -26.13
C GLU A 335 -2.33 0.27 -26.43
N SER A 336 -2.70 0.17 -27.72
CA SER A 336 -4.03 -0.27 -28.17
C SER A 336 -4.38 -1.74 -27.79
N ALA A 337 -3.36 -2.55 -27.50
CA ALA A 337 -3.49 -3.98 -27.20
C ALA A 337 -3.36 -4.30 -25.69
N ARG A 338 -2.98 -3.31 -24.87
CA ARG A 338 -2.91 -3.44 -23.41
C ARG A 338 -4.29 -3.75 -22.82
N GLY A 339 -4.31 -4.38 -21.64
CA GLY A 339 -5.54 -4.78 -20.95
C GLY A 339 -6.23 -6.02 -21.52
N ARG A 340 -5.75 -6.60 -22.63
CA ARG A 340 -6.31 -7.81 -23.25
C ARG A 340 -5.66 -9.12 -22.78
N GLY A 341 -4.79 -9.06 -21.77
CA GLY A 341 -4.02 -10.21 -21.26
C GLY A 341 -2.84 -10.64 -22.15
N ILE A 342 -2.51 -9.91 -23.21
CA ILE A 342 -1.41 -10.27 -24.13
C ILE A 342 -0.06 -10.34 -23.42
N GLY A 343 0.24 -9.39 -22.52
CA GLY A 343 1.48 -9.41 -21.74
C GLY A 343 1.64 -10.67 -20.89
N GLN A 344 0.55 -11.14 -20.25
CA GLN A 344 0.55 -12.39 -19.47
C GLN A 344 0.87 -13.59 -20.37
N LYS A 345 0.15 -13.70 -21.50
CA LYS A 345 0.31 -14.80 -22.44
C LYS A 345 1.71 -14.82 -23.06
N MET A 346 2.26 -13.66 -23.41
CA MET A 346 3.59 -13.52 -24.01
C MET A 346 4.70 -13.85 -23.00
N LEU A 347 4.56 -13.44 -21.74
CA LEU A 347 5.52 -13.79 -20.70
C LEU A 347 5.51 -15.29 -20.39
N ASP A 348 4.34 -15.90 -20.25
CA ASP A 348 4.23 -17.37 -20.07
C ASP A 348 4.74 -18.12 -21.30
N PHE A 349 4.46 -17.63 -22.52
CA PHE A 349 5.02 -18.17 -23.75
C PHE A 349 6.56 -18.13 -23.74
N ALA A 350 7.16 -16.99 -23.39
CA ALA A 350 8.61 -16.83 -23.34
C ALA A 350 9.26 -17.78 -22.34
N ARG A 351 8.67 -17.91 -21.13
CA ARG A 351 9.08 -18.89 -20.13
C ARG A 351 9.04 -20.32 -20.68
N LYS A 352 7.92 -20.72 -21.32
CA LYS A 352 7.77 -22.05 -21.94
C LYS A 352 8.74 -22.31 -23.10
N LYS A 353 9.33 -21.27 -23.69
CA LYS A 353 10.41 -21.39 -24.67
C LYS A 353 11.79 -21.64 -24.05
N LEU A 354 11.90 -21.56 -22.73
CA LEU A 354 13.13 -21.81 -21.98
C LEU A 354 12.99 -23.05 -21.06
N PRO A 355 12.60 -24.24 -21.58
CA PRO A 355 12.30 -25.41 -20.74
C PRO A 355 13.52 -25.94 -19.97
N GLU A 356 14.74 -25.70 -20.48
CA GLU A 356 16.00 -26.11 -19.84
C GLU A 356 16.42 -25.18 -18.68
N HIS A 357 15.72 -24.05 -18.50
CA HIS A 357 15.99 -23.09 -17.44
C HIS A 357 14.82 -23.08 -16.47
N GLU A 358 15.01 -23.69 -15.31
CA GLU A 358 14.01 -23.69 -14.24
C GLU A 358 13.73 -22.27 -13.74
N HIS A 359 14.77 -21.44 -13.67
CA HIS A 359 14.71 -20.07 -13.15
C HIS A 359 15.20 -19.04 -14.20
N PRO A 360 14.46 -18.84 -15.30
CA PRO A 360 14.82 -17.83 -16.28
C PRO A 360 14.83 -16.44 -15.65
N VAL A 361 15.58 -15.52 -16.25
CA VAL A 361 15.70 -14.13 -15.78
C VAL A 361 15.21 -13.15 -16.85
N LEU A 362 14.70 -12.01 -16.39
CA LEU A 362 14.32 -10.90 -17.25
C LEU A 362 14.78 -9.57 -16.67
N THR A 363 14.77 -8.53 -17.50
CA THR A 363 15.08 -7.16 -17.08
C THR A 363 13.87 -6.23 -17.21
N VAL A 364 13.77 -5.26 -16.30
CA VAL A 364 12.69 -4.27 -16.31
C VAL A 364 13.14 -2.96 -15.68
N LEU A 365 12.78 -1.82 -16.27
CA LEU A 365 13.04 -0.53 -15.66
C LEU A 365 12.17 -0.37 -14.40
N ASN A 366 12.75 0.06 -13.28
CA ASN A 366 12.03 0.21 -12.00
C ASN A 366 10.84 1.18 -12.06
N THR A 367 10.87 2.13 -12.99
CA THR A 367 9.77 3.07 -13.24
C THR A 367 8.59 2.42 -13.99
N ASN A 368 8.79 1.26 -14.64
CA ASN A 368 7.73 0.50 -15.29
C ASN A 368 6.96 -0.37 -14.29
N THR A 369 6.29 0.31 -13.35
CA THR A 369 5.55 -0.31 -12.25
C THR A 369 4.39 -1.22 -12.71
N ARG A 370 3.84 -1.01 -13.92
CA ARG A 370 2.82 -1.91 -14.50
C ARG A 370 3.42 -3.26 -14.91
N ALA A 371 4.58 -3.27 -15.57
CA ALA A 371 5.28 -4.50 -15.92
C ALA A 371 5.78 -5.22 -14.66
N LEU A 372 6.39 -4.50 -13.71
CA LEU A 372 6.81 -5.06 -12.43
C LEU A 372 5.66 -5.77 -11.68
N ALA A 373 4.50 -5.15 -11.61
CA ALA A 373 3.32 -5.75 -10.98
C ALA A 373 2.86 -7.01 -11.70
N LEU A 374 2.81 -7.00 -13.03
CA LEU A 374 2.52 -8.19 -13.83
C LEU A 374 3.52 -9.32 -13.53
N TYR A 375 4.81 -9.00 -13.52
CA TYR A 375 5.88 -9.98 -13.34
C TYR A 375 5.82 -10.59 -11.93
N ARG A 376 5.67 -9.77 -10.88
CA ARG A 376 5.47 -10.25 -9.49
C ARG A 376 4.30 -11.21 -9.38
N ARG A 377 3.14 -10.82 -9.92
CA ARG A 377 1.93 -11.67 -9.90
C ARG A 377 2.09 -12.97 -10.70
N MET A 378 3.03 -13.02 -11.63
CA MET A 378 3.36 -14.21 -12.41
C MET A 378 4.56 -14.99 -11.84
N GLY A 379 4.96 -14.75 -10.59
CA GLY A 379 6.00 -15.53 -9.91
C GLY A 379 7.44 -15.06 -10.17
N TRP A 380 7.63 -13.84 -10.70
CA TRP A 380 8.97 -13.26 -10.88
C TRP A 380 9.34 -12.38 -9.69
N GLN A 381 10.54 -12.56 -9.15
CA GLN A 381 11.05 -11.81 -8.00
C GLN A 381 12.28 -10.98 -8.40
N VAL A 382 12.41 -9.77 -7.84
CA VAL A 382 13.60 -8.93 -8.05
C VAL A 382 14.79 -9.59 -7.35
N VAL A 383 15.88 -9.80 -8.08
CA VAL A 383 17.12 -10.42 -7.56
C VAL A 383 18.33 -9.49 -7.61
N GLY A 384 18.21 -8.34 -8.30
CA GLY A 384 19.29 -7.36 -8.38
C GLY A 384 18.96 -6.19 -9.29
N ALA A 385 19.96 -5.34 -9.52
CA ALA A 385 19.91 -4.26 -10.51
C ALA A 385 21.13 -4.37 -11.43
N LYS A 386 20.91 -4.35 -12.76
CA LYS A 386 21.98 -4.42 -13.77
C LYS A 386 22.60 -3.06 -14.06
N GLU A 387 21.77 -2.02 -14.09
CA GLU A 387 22.17 -0.70 -14.56
C GLU A 387 21.43 0.39 -13.77
N LYS A 388 22.09 1.52 -13.55
CA LYS A 388 21.52 2.68 -12.84
C LYS A 388 21.75 3.93 -13.68
N PHE A 389 20.68 4.69 -13.86
CA PHE A 389 20.64 5.97 -14.55
C PHE A 389 20.50 7.08 -13.52
N ASP A 390 21.45 8.02 -13.52
CA ASP A 390 21.55 9.10 -12.53
C ASP A 390 21.59 10.45 -13.26
N PRO A 391 20.60 11.35 -13.07
CA PRO A 391 20.59 12.67 -13.69
C PRO A 391 21.84 13.51 -13.42
N ALA A 392 22.56 13.25 -12.31
CA ALA A 392 23.80 13.95 -11.99
C ALA A 392 24.98 13.50 -12.87
N LYS A 393 24.88 12.33 -13.51
CA LYS A 393 25.95 11.72 -14.33
C LYS A 393 25.56 11.55 -15.79
N ASP A 394 24.26 11.54 -16.07
CA ASP A 394 23.70 11.11 -17.34
C ASP A 394 22.80 12.23 -17.90
N PRO A 395 23.30 13.06 -18.84
CA PRO A 395 22.62 14.29 -19.26
C PRO A 395 21.31 14.04 -20.02
N LEU A 396 21.06 12.79 -20.44
CA LEU A 396 19.83 12.39 -21.11
C LEU A 396 18.72 11.95 -20.12
N VAL A 397 19.04 11.88 -18.83
CA VAL A 397 18.17 11.35 -17.78
C VAL A 397 17.67 12.49 -16.90
N VAL A 398 16.36 12.57 -16.73
CA VAL A 398 15.67 13.62 -15.94
C VAL A 398 15.36 13.12 -14.53
N ARG A 399 15.18 11.81 -14.35
CA ARG A 399 14.87 11.20 -13.05
C ARG A 399 15.69 9.94 -12.83
N PRO A 400 16.19 9.70 -11.60
CA PRO A 400 16.94 8.50 -11.30
C PRO A 400 16.09 7.25 -11.56
N SER A 401 16.67 6.27 -12.25
CA SER A 401 16.02 5.00 -12.56
C SER A 401 17.05 3.87 -12.60
N GLN A 402 16.59 2.62 -12.55
CA GLN A 402 17.47 1.45 -12.60
C GLN A 402 16.81 0.31 -13.34
N VAL A 403 17.61 -0.43 -14.10
CA VAL A 403 17.20 -1.69 -14.73
C VAL A 403 17.31 -2.78 -13.68
N LEU A 404 16.17 -3.27 -13.22
CA LEU A 404 16.07 -4.38 -12.29
C LEU A 404 16.21 -5.70 -13.04
N GLU A 405 16.89 -6.66 -12.42
CA GLU A 405 16.88 -8.06 -12.83
C GLU A 405 15.86 -8.81 -11.99
N MET A 406 15.00 -9.59 -12.65
CA MET A 406 14.02 -10.46 -12.00
C MET A 406 14.25 -11.91 -12.39
N ARG A 407 14.04 -12.82 -11.45
CA ARG A 407 14.14 -14.27 -11.62
C ARG A 407 12.79 -14.92 -11.38
N TYR A 408 12.43 -15.87 -12.22
CA TYR A 408 11.23 -16.67 -12.05
C TYR A 408 11.41 -17.72 -10.94
N GLN A 409 10.44 -17.83 -10.03
CA GLN A 409 10.49 -18.69 -8.84
C GLN A 409 9.29 -19.63 -8.72
N GLY A 410 8.42 -19.67 -9.75
CA GLY A 410 7.07 -20.24 -9.66
C GLY A 410 6.84 -21.57 -10.36
#